data_AF-A0A523M7S8-F1
#
_entry.id   AF-A0A523M7S8-F1
#
_cell.length_a   1.000
_cell.length_b   1.000
_cell.length_c   1.000
_cell.angle_alpha   90.00
_cell.angle_beta   90.00
_cell.angle_gamma   90.00
#
_symmetry.space_group_name_H-M   'P 1'
#
loop_
_entity.id
_entity.type
_entity.pdbx_description
1 polymer ?
#
loop_
_entity_poly.entity_id
_entity_poly.type
_entity_poly.pdbx_seq_one_letter_code
_entity_poly.pdbx_strand_id
1 'polypeptide(L)'
;MYKSLTGIQGEFGEINQSGELLRSQIHMLREKRTQCQGFWNFFTRRQLTSAIGKLRAERREITMRLGELTEDIQSRSSASPPEFAGLDIEEKRSINLMVIAYAQELYLHYADQEISKKAREAYIRQLSDIRYGDKHDCGSISSHIEERIGLLEADRKMQDRNQVRAQHLASLVSYRNDNDTIPSAEVLDRIILLKADGKPCGSVNINVLADEYWDVFAALLN
;
A
#
# COMPACT_ATOMS: atom_id res chain seq x y z
N MET A 1 9.44 -12.17 -21.89
CA MET A 1 8.72 -10.89 -21.80
C MET A 1 8.64 -10.54 -20.32
N TYR A 2 9.45 -9.59 -19.83
CA TYR A 2 9.45 -9.24 -18.40
C TYR A 2 8.17 -8.47 -18.08
N LYS A 3 7.28 -9.02 -17.23
CA LYS A 3 6.16 -8.27 -16.66
C LYS A 3 6.71 -7.18 -15.75
N SER A 4 6.19 -5.95 -15.83
CA SER A 4 6.52 -4.87 -14.88
C SER A 4 6.02 -5.22 -13.47
N LEU A 5 6.59 -4.59 -12.44
CA LEU A 5 6.14 -4.79 -11.05
C LEU A 5 4.64 -4.49 -10.89
N THR A 6 4.17 -3.43 -11.55
CA THR A 6 2.74 -3.08 -11.63
C THR A 6 1.89 -4.17 -12.28
N GLY A 7 2.39 -4.84 -13.31
CA GLY A 7 1.71 -5.97 -13.94
C GLY A 7 1.60 -7.20 -13.04
N ILE A 8 2.59 -7.43 -12.19
CA ILE A 8 2.59 -8.53 -11.20
C ILE A 8 1.63 -8.23 -10.06
N GLN A 9 1.58 -6.99 -9.58
CA GLN A 9 0.62 -6.55 -8.57
C GLN A 9 -0.83 -6.64 -9.06
N GLY A 10 -1.09 -6.31 -10.32
CA GLY A 10 -2.41 -6.51 -10.94
C GLY A 10 -2.83 -7.99 -10.97
N GLU A 11 -1.94 -8.87 -11.43
CA GLU A 11 -2.17 -10.33 -11.45
C GLU A 11 -2.42 -10.87 -10.03
N PHE A 12 -1.67 -10.40 -9.04
CA PHE A 12 -1.88 -10.76 -7.63
C PHE A 12 -3.29 -10.39 -7.16
N GLY A 13 -3.76 -9.17 -7.47
CA GLY A 13 -5.10 -8.71 -7.10
C GLY A 13 -6.22 -9.58 -7.69
N GLU A 14 -6.15 -9.90 -8.99
CA GLU A 14 -7.12 -10.74 -9.69
C GLU A 14 -7.18 -12.17 -9.13
N ILE A 15 -6.01 -12.75 -8.87
CA ILE A 15 -5.89 -14.11 -8.31
C ILE A 15 -6.40 -14.15 -6.87
N ASN A 16 -6.10 -13.12 -6.07
CA ASN A 16 -6.59 -13.02 -4.70
C ASN A 16 -8.12 -12.90 -4.67
N GLN A 17 -8.71 -12.08 -5.54
CA GLN A 17 -10.17 -11.96 -5.67
C GLN A 17 -10.81 -13.31 -6.04
N SER A 18 -10.21 -14.03 -7.00
CA SER A 18 -10.64 -15.38 -7.39
C SER A 18 -10.56 -16.38 -6.22
N GLY A 19 -9.51 -16.28 -5.40
CA GLY A 19 -9.36 -17.09 -4.18
C GLY A 19 -10.45 -16.84 -3.15
N GLU A 20 -10.85 -15.59 -2.93
CA GLU A 20 -11.93 -15.22 -2.02
C GLU A 20 -13.32 -15.66 -2.53
N LEU A 21 -13.54 -15.64 -3.85
CA LEU A 21 -14.74 -16.23 -4.46
C LEU A 21 -14.83 -17.74 -4.19
N LEU A 22 -13.75 -18.49 -4.42
CA LEU A 22 -13.72 -19.93 -4.12
C LEU A 22 -13.92 -20.21 -2.63
N ARG A 23 -13.35 -19.38 -1.75
CA ARG A 23 -13.53 -19.49 -0.30
C ARG A 23 -15.00 -19.35 0.08
N SER A 24 -15.69 -18.37 -0.50
CA SER A 24 -17.12 -18.12 -0.29
C SER A 24 -17.98 -19.28 -0.81
N GLN A 25 -17.67 -19.83 -1.98
CA GLN A 25 -18.37 -21.00 -2.53
C GLN A 25 -18.17 -22.26 -1.66
N ILE A 26 -16.95 -22.51 -1.19
CA ILE A 26 -16.66 -23.61 -0.27
C ILE A 26 -17.49 -23.47 1.02
N HIS A 27 -17.62 -22.25 1.54
CA HIS A 27 -18.43 -21.97 2.73
C HIS A 27 -19.90 -22.34 2.50
N MET A 28 -20.51 -21.81 1.43
CA MET A 28 -21.91 -22.09 1.09
C MET A 28 -22.18 -23.59 0.90
N LEU A 29 -21.28 -24.32 0.24
CA LEU A 29 -21.44 -25.76 0.04
C LEU A 29 -21.28 -26.56 1.35
N ARG A 30 -20.44 -26.09 2.28
CA ARG A 30 -20.32 -26.68 3.62
C ARG A 30 -21.61 -26.50 4.40
N GLU A 31 -22.20 -25.31 4.37
CA GLU A 31 -23.49 -25.03 5.03
C GLU A 31 -24.60 -25.92 4.47
N LYS A 32 -24.73 -26.00 3.14
CA LYS A 32 -25.68 -26.92 2.48
C LYS A 32 -25.47 -28.37 2.91
N ARG A 33 -24.21 -28.83 2.99
CA ARG A 33 -23.88 -30.19 3.44
C ARG A 33 -24.29 -30.42 4.90
N THR A 34 -24.14 -29.43 5.77
CA THR A 34 -24.54 -29.54 7.20
C THR A 34 -26.06 -29.56 7.38
N GLN A 35 -26.81 -28.90 6.50
CA GLN A 35 -28.28 -28.91 6.49
C GLN A 35 -28.86 -30.24 5.98
N CYS A 36 -28.12 -30.97 5.14
CA CYS A 36 -28.51 -32.31 4.67
C CYS A 36 -28.36 -33.38 5.77
N GLN A 37 -29.37 -33.55 6.62
CA GLN A 37 -29.40 -34.59 7.67
C GLN A 37 -30.17 -35.85 7.25
N GLY A 38 -29.99 -36.96 7.98
CA GLY A 38 -30.69 -38.23 7.71
C GLY A 38 -30.02 -39.13 6.66
N PHE A 39 -30.44 -40.39 6.62
CA PHE A 39 -29.81 -41.43 5.80
C PHE A 39 -30.09 -41.26 4.30
N TRP A 40 -31.28 -40.78 3.91
CA TRP A 40 -31.66 -40.52 2.52
C TRP A 40 -30.75 -39.51 1.80
N ASN A 41 -30.17 -38.56 2.56
CA ASN A 41 -29.27 -37.54 2.04
C ASN A 41 -27.82 -38.04 1.81
N PHE A 42 -27.56 -39.35 1.89
CA PHE A 42 -26.23 -39.92 1.68
C PHE A 42 -25.61 -39.53 0.32
N PHE A 43 -26.36 -39.70 -0.78
CA PHE A 43 -25.88 -39.37 -2.13
C PHE A 43 -25.63 -37.87 -2.31
N THR A 44 -26.55 -37.02 -1.83
CA THR A 44 -26.41 -35.56 -1.85
C THR A 44 -25.18 -35.10 -1.06
N ARG A 45 -24.98 -35.63 0.16
CA ARG A 45 -23.78 -35.35 0.97
C ARG A 45 -22.50 -35.79 0.28
N ARG A 46 -22.51 -36.94 -0.40
CA ARG A 46 -21.36 -37.43 -1.18
C ARG A 46 -21.02 -36.50 -2.35
N GLN A 47 -22.03 -36.05 -3.10
CA GLN A 47 -21.86 -35.08 -4.19
C GLN A 47 -21.31 -33.74 -3.69
N LEU A 48 -21.91 -33.18 -2.62
CA LEU A 48 -21.43 -31.94 -2.00
C LEU A 48 -20.00 -32.08 -1.47
N THR A 49 -19.65 -33.22 -0.87
CA THR A 49 -18.29 -33.48 -0.39
C THR A 49 -17.28 -33.51 -1.54
N SER A 50 -17.64 -34.13 -2.66
CA SER A 50 -16.82 -34.14 -3.88
C SER A 50 -16.64 -32.73 -4.46
N ALA A 51 -17.71 -31.95 -4.55
CA ALA A 51 -17.66 -30.56 -5.02
C ALA A 51 -16.77 -29.68 -4.13
N ILE A 52 -16.91 -29.79 -2.80
CA ILE A 52 -16.03 -29.11 -1.83
C ILE A 52 -14.57 -29.54 -2.03
N GLY A 53 -14.32 -30.83 -2.29
CA GLY A 53 -12.98 -31.37 -2.55
C GLY A 53 -12.32 -30.72 -3.77
N LYS A 54 -13.07 -30.58 -4.88
CA LYS A 54 -12.60 -29.94 -6.11
C LYS A 54 -12.24 -28.47 -5.89
N LEU A 55 -13.16 -27.68 -5.32
CA LEU A 55 -12.91 -26.25 -5.05
C LEU A 55 -11.75 -26.03 -4.07
N ARG A 56 -11.54 -26.94 -3.10
CA ARG A 56 -10.37 -26.87 -2.21
C ARG A 56 -9.07 -27.17 -2.95
N ALA A 57 -9.08 -28.04 -3.95
CA ALA A 57 -7.88 -28.30 -4.76
C ALA A 57 -7.52 -27.07 -5.60
N GLU A 58 -8.50 -26.47 -6.26
CA GLU A 58 -8.35 -25.23 -7.03
C GLU A 58 -7.87 -24.06 -6.14
N ARG A 59 -8.45 -23.90 -4.94
CA ARG A 59 -7.97 -22.89 -3.99
C ARG A 59 -6.51 -23.10 -3.58
N ARG A 60 -6.05 -24.36 -3.42
CA ARG A 60 -4.64 -24.63 -3.09
C ARG A 60 -3.71 -24.16 -4.21
N GLU A 61 -4.11 -24.36 -5.46
CA GLU A 61 -3.36 -23.86 -6.62
C GLU A 61 -3.26 -22.34 -6.61
N ILE A 62 -4.38 -21.64 -6.40
CA ILE A 62 -4.39 -20.18 -6.21
C ILE A 62 -3.46 -19.75 -5.07
N THR A 63 -3.50 -20.46 -3.94
CA THR A 63 -2.67 -20.13 -2.77
C THR A 63 -1.18 -20.27 -3.07
N MET A 64 -0.78 -21.34 -3.78
CA MET A 64 0.61 -21.51 -4.22
C MET A 64 1.03 -20.37 -5.17
N ARG A 65 0.16 -20.04 -6.12
CA ARG A 65 0.43 -18.96 -7.09
C ARG A 65 0.58 -17.59 -6.44
N LEU A 66 -0.22 -17.29 -5.41
CA LEU A 66 -0.06 -16.09 -4.60
C LEU A 66 1.28 -16.08 -3.86
N GLY A 67 1.74 -17.23 -3.37
CA GLY A 67 3.06 -17.39 -2.77
C GLY A 67 4.19 -17.04 -3.75
N GLU A 68 4.16 -17.63 -4.95
CA GLU A 68 5.13 -17.34 -6.02
C GLU A 68 5.15 -15.84 -6.38
N LEU A 69 3.98 -15.24 -6.57
CA LEU A 69 3.89 -13.81 -6.90
C LEU A 69 4.40 -12.93 -5.75
N THR A 70 4.20 -13.34 -4.50
CA THR A 70 4.71 -12.60 -3.34
C THR A 70 6.24 -12.64 -3.32
N GLU A 71 6.85 -13.80 -3.56
CA GLU A 71 8.31 -13.93 -3.67
C GLU A 71 8.89 -13.12 -4.84
N ASP A 72 8.19 -13.10 -5.98
CA ASP A 72 8.56 -12.30 -7.16
C ASP A 72 8.48 -10.79 -6.88
N ILE A 73 7.43 -10.33 -6.20
CA ILE A 73 7.30 -8.93 -5.77
C ILE A 73 8.43 -8.59 -4.81
N GLN A 74 8.67 -9.45 -3.81
CA GLN A 74 9.68 -9.22 -2.78
C GLN A 74 11.09 -9.14 -3.37
N SER A 75 11.49 -10.13 -4.18
CA SER A 75 12.81 -10.17 -4.82
C SER A 75 13.09 -8.93 -5.67
N ARG A 76 12.10 -8.47 -6.44
CA ARG A 76 12.22 -7.27 -7.28
C ARG A 76 12.23 -5.99 -6.47
N SER A 77 11.43 -5.91 -5.41
CA SER A 77 11.42 -4.76 -4.50
C SER A 77 12.73 -4.61 -3.71
N SER A 78 13.40 -5.74 -3.43
CA SER A 78 14.68 -5.76 -2.71
C SER A 78 15.92 -5.55 -3.60
N ALA A 79 15.74 -5.51 -4.92
CA ALA A 79 16.86 -5.25 -5.83
C ALA A 79 17.31 -3.81 -5.68
N SER A 80 18.60 -3.59 -5.38
CA SER A 80 19.15 -2.23 -5.29
C SER A 80 18.87 -1.45 -6.58
N PRO A 81 18.38 -0.20 -6.49
CA PRO A 81 18.25 0.65 -7.65
C PRO A 81 19.57 0.70 -8.42
N PRO A 82 19.54 0.74 -9.76
CA PRO A 82 20.76 0.97 -10.53
C PRO A 82 21.42 2.28 -10.04
N GLU A 83 22.74 2.28 -9.87
CA GLU A 83 23.44 3.52 -9.53
C GLU A 83 23.14 4.57 -10.60
N PHE A 84 22.58 5.71 -10.17
CA PHE A 84 22.36 6.87 -11.03
C PHE A 84 23.70 7.57 -11.30
N ALA A 85 24.59 6.89 -12.02
CA ALA A 85 25.87 7.43 -12.43
C ALA A 85 25.62 8.57 -13.43
N GLY A 86 25.80 9.82 -12.99
CA GLY A 86 25.71 11.01 -13.83
C GLY A 86 24.81 12.14 -13.33
N LEU A 87 24.07 11.94 -12.23
CA LEU A 87 23.33 13.05 -11.60
C LEU A 87 24.24 13.89 -10.71
N ASP A 88 24.15 15.21 -10.86
CA ASP A 88 24.79 16.13 -9.93
C ASP A 88 24.06 16.18 -8.57
N ILE A 89 24.66 16.84 -7.58
CA ILE A 89 24.11 16.95 -6.23
C ILE A 89 22.75 17.69 -6.23
N GLU A 90 22.61 18.73 -7.04
CA GLU A 90 21.41 19.57 -7.12
C GLU A 90 20.25 18.82 -7.77
N GLU A 91 20.53 18.01 -8.80
CA GLU A 91 19.56 17.10 -9.42
C GLU A 91 19.07 16.05 -8.42
N LYS A 92 19.98 15.45 -7.66
CA LYS A 92 19.62 14.51 -6.58
C LYS A 92 18.77 15.17 -5.50
N ARG A 93 19.11 16.38 -5.07
CA ARG A 93 18.31 17.17 -4.13
C ARG A 93 16.91 17.43 -4.66
N SER A 94 16.80 17.89 -5.91
CA SER A 94 15.52 18.14 -6.56
C SER A 94 14.64 16.88 -6.60
N ILE A 95 15.22 15.73 -6.96
CA ILE A 95 14.52 14.43 -6.93
C ILE A 95 14.09 14.07 -5.51
N ASN A 96 14.98 14.16 -4.54
CA ASN A 96 14.69 13.87 -3.14
C ASN A 96 13.55 14.75 -2.59
N LEU A 97 13.51 16.04 -2.95
CA LEU A 97 12.41 16.92 -2.57
C LEU A 97 11.09 16.55 -3.26
N MET A 98 11.11 16.10 -4.52
CA MET A 98 9.91 15.56 -5.17
C MET A 98 9.40 14.29 -4.49
N VAL A 99 10.29 13.40 -4.03
CA VAL A 99 9.93 12.19 -3.28
C VAL A 99 9.32 12.55 -1.92
N ILE A 100 9.96 13.46 -1.17
CA ILE A 100 9.45 13.94 0.13
C ILE A 100 8.10 14.65 -0.04
N ALA A 101 7.96 15.50 -1.07
CA ALA A 101 6.69 16.14 -1.39
C ALA A 101 5.60 15.10 -1.68
N TYR A 102 5.93 14.03 -2.39
CA TYR A 102 4.97 12.99 -2.73
C TYR A 102 4.54 12.23 -1.48
N ALA A 103 5.46 11.92 -0.59
CA ALA A 103 5.19 11.32 0.72
C ALA A 103 4.27 12.20 1.59
N GLN A 104 4.46 13.52 1.56
CA GLN A 104 3.56 14.47 2.23
C GLN A 104 2.17 14.48 1.60
N GLU A 105 2.04 14.48 0.27
CA GLU A 105 0.75 14.41 -0.41
C GLU A 105 0.02 13.08 -0.12
N LEU A 106 0.74 11.95 -0.11
CA LEU A 106 0.18 10.66 0.29
C LEU A 106 -0.29 10.66 1.75
N TYR A 107 0.48 11.26 2.66
CA TYR A 107 0.05 11.42 4.05
C TYR A 107 -1.25 12.21 4.13
N LEU A 108 -1.35 13.35 3.44
CA LEU A 108 -2.56 14.17 3.44
C LEU A 108 -3.75 13.45 2.80
N HIS A 109 -3.50 12.69 1.73
CA HIS A 109 -4.53 11.88 1.05
C HIS A 109 -5.09 10.78 1.95
N TYR A 110 -4.24 10.15 2.78
CA TYR A 110 -4.65 9.09 3.70
C TYR A 110 -4.81 9.56 5.16
N ALA A 111 -4.89 10.88 5.39
CA ALA A 111 -5.05 11.44 6.73
C ALA A 111 -6.46 11.16 7.31
N ASP A 112 -7.46 11.01 6.44
CA ASP A 112 -8.82 10.65 6.84
C ASP A 112 -8.82 9.29 7.55
N GLN A 113 -9.59 9.21 8.64
CA GLN A 113 -9.67 8.04 9.53
C GLN A 113 -8.30 7.49 10.02
N GLU A 114 -7.27 8.34 10.04
CA GLU A 114 -5.90 7.99 10.45
C GLU A 114 -5.27 6.84 9.64
N ILE A 115 -5.64 6.61 8.36
CA ILE A 115 -5.08 5.51 7.55
C ILE A 115 -3.55 5.58 7.52
N SER A 116 -2.95 6.76 7.27
CA SER A 116 -1.50 6.90 7.24
C SER A 116 -0.84 6.44 8.53
N LYS A 117 -1.42 6.79 9.69
CA LYS A 117 -0.91 6.39 11.00
C LYS A 117 -1.06 4.88 11.22
N LYS A 118 -2.21 4.31 10.85
CA LYS A 118 -2.45 2.86 10.92
C LYS A 118 -1.48 2.08 10.02
N ALA A 119 -1.18 2.59 8.83
CA ALA A 119 -0.21 2.01 7.91
C ALA A 119 1.20 2.03 8.48
N ARG A 120 1.63 3.16 9.07
CA ARG A 120 2.91 3.25 9.79
C ARG A 120 2.96 2.28 10.97
N GLU A 121 1.92 2.23 11.81
CA GLU A 121 1.85 1.31 12.95
C GLU A 121 1.91 -0.16 12.51
N ALA A 122 1.27 -0.51 11.39
CA ALA A 122 1.33 -1.85 10.79
C ALA A 122 2.75 -2.22 10.33
N TYR A 123 3.50 -1.24 9.85
CA TYR A 123 4.88 -1.43 9.39
C TYR A 123 5.86 -1.59 10.55
N ILE A 124 5.71 -0.79 11.62
CA ILE A 124 6.64 -0.77 12.76
C ILE A 124 6.37 -1.90 13.77
N ARG A 125 5.10 -2.27 14.00
CA ARG A 125 4.74 -3.21 15.07
C ARG A 125 4.64 -4.65 14.59
N GLN A 126 5.00 -5.59 15.46
CA GLN A 126 4.72 -7.01 15.26
C GLN A 126 3.20 -7.26 15.34
N LEU A 127 2.69 -8.18 14.53
CA LEU A 127 1.26 -8.51 14.41
C LEU A 127 0.55 -8.85 15.75
N SER A 128 1.29 -9.20 16.79
CA SER A 128 0.76 -9.50 18.13
C SER A 128 0.22 -8.27 18.88
N ASP A 129 0.65 -7.06 18.51
CA ASP A 129 0.46 -5.86 19.33
C ASP A 129 -0.60 -4.89 18.77
N ILE A 130 -1.29 -5.28 17.68
CA ILE A 130 -2.24 -4.40 16.99
C ILE A 130 -3.67 -4.96 17.04
N ARG A 131 -4.59 -4.17 17.58
CA ARG A 131 -6.04 -4.45 17.57
C ARG A 131 -6.73 -3.47 16.64
N TYR A 132 -7.07 -3.93 15.43
CA TYR A 132 -7.82 -3.15 14.45
C TYR A 132 -9.35 -3.18 14.67
N GLY A 133 -9.81 -3.93 15.68
CA GLY A 133 -11.22 -4.08 16.02
C GLY A 133 -11.75 -5.48 15.71
N ASP A 134 -13.05 -5.59 15.56
CA ASP A 134 -13.70 -6.83 15.16
C ASP A 134 -13.75 -7.00 13.63
N LYS A 135 -14.43 -8.05 13.14
CA LYS A 135 -14.55 -8.30 11.69
C LYS A 135 -15.23 -7.15 10.95
N HIS A 136 -16.20 -6.49 11.57
CA HIS A 136 -16.91 -5.37 10.97
C HIS A 136 -15.99 -4.15 10.87
N ASP A 137 -15.24 -3.85 11.93
CA ASP A 137 -14.27 -2.76 11.95
C ASP A 137 -13.20 -2.94 10.87
N CYS A 138 -12.63 -4.15 10.75
CA CYS A 138 -11.69 -4.49 9.68
C CYS A 138 -12.31 -4.34 8.28
N GLY A 139 -13.58 -4.73 8.11
CA GLY A 139 -14.30 -4.55 6.86
C GLY A 139 -14.46 -3.09 6.48
N SER A 140 -14.85 -2.25 7.45
CA SER A 140 -14.99 -0.80 7.26
C SER A 140 -13.66 -0.15 6.88
N ILE A 141 -12.56 -0.51 7.55
CA ILE A 141 -11.22 -0.01 7.22
C ILE A 141 -10.82 -0.44 5.80
N SER A 142 -11.04 -1.71 5.43
CA SER A 142 -10.70 -2.23 4.10
C SER A 142 -11.46 -1.48 3.00
N SER A 143 -12.78 -1.31 3.14
CA SER A 143 -13.59 -0.59 2.15
C SER A 143 -13.17 0.87 2.02
N HIS A 144 -12.80 1.52 3.13
CA HIS A 144 -12.33 2.89 3.07
C HIS A 144 -10.93 3.00 2.42
N ILE A 145 -10.02 2.06 2.68
CA ILE A 145 -8.72 2.01 1.98
C ILE A 145 -8.94 1.86 0.48
N GLU A 146 -9.80 0.96 0.04
CA GLU A 146 -10.14 0.74 -1.37
C GLU A 146 -10.71 2.02 -2.02
N GLU A 147 -11.62 2.71 -1.33
CA GLU A 147 -12.14 4.01 -1.76
C GLU A 147 -11.03 5.05 -1.95
N ARG A 148 -10.14 5.20 -0.97
CA ARG A 148 -9.03 6.17 -1.05
C ARG A 148 -8.04 5.80 -2.15
N ILE A 149 -7.76 4.52 -2.38
CA ILE A 149 -6.94 4.07 -3.51
C ILE A 149 -7.60 4.49 -4.83
N GLY A 150 -8.89 4.22 -5.01
CA GLY A 150 -9.62 4.61 -6.22
C GLY A 150 -9.63 6.12 -6.46
N LEU A 151 -9.74 6.93 -5.39
CA LEU A 151 -9.64 8.39 -5.49
C LEU A 151 -8.22 8.84 -5.88
N LEU A 152 -7.18 8.19 -5.37
CA LEU A 152 -5.78 8.49 -5.73
C LEU A 152 -5.51 8.19 -7.21
N GLU A 153 -5.98 7.04 -7.70
CA GLU A 153 -5.83 6.62 -9.10
C GLU A 153 -6.57 7.55 -10.07
N ALA A 154 -7.73 8.09 -9.65
CA ALA A 154 -8.51 9.04 -10.42
C ALA A 154 -7.96 10.48 -10.36
N ASP A 155 -7.05 10.79 -9.43
CA ASP A 155 -6.57 12.15 -9.19
C ASP A 155 -5.55 12.61 -10.23
N ARG A 156 -6.06 13.30 -11.26
CA ARG A 156 -5.23 13.90 -12.32
C ARG A 156 -4.40 15.10 -11.87
N LYS A 157 -4.63 15.66 -10.69
CA LYS A 157 -3.94 16.86 -10.18
C LYS A 157 -2.87 16.54 -9.14
N MET A 158 -2.70 15.27 -8.77
CA MET A 158 -1.70 14.84 -7.79
C MET A 158 -0.29 15.29 -8.19
N GLN A 159 0.07 15.15 -9.47
CA GLN A 159 1.37 15.56 -9.97
C GLN A 159 1.60 17.08 -9.85
N ASP A 160 0.59 17.88 -10.19
CA ASP A 160 0.66 19.35 -10.07
C ASP A 160 0.85 19.78 -8.61
N ARG A 161 0.07 19.19 -7.69
CA ARG A 161 0.21 19.46 -6.25
C ARG A 161 1.58 19.06 -5.72
N ASN A 162 2.08 17.90 -6.17
CA ASN A 162 3.41 17.43 -5.80
C ASN A 162 4.51 18.42 -6.25
N GLN A 163 4.41 18.94 -7.48
CA GLN A 163 5.38 19.91 -8.00
C GLN A 163 5.36 21.22 -7.21
N VAL A 164 4.17 21.77 -6.94
CA VAL A 164 4.02 23.00 -6.14
C VAL A 164 4.59 22.79 -4.74
N ARG A 165 4.34 21.63 -4.14
CA ARG A 165 4.89 21.29 -2.82
C ARG A 165 6.40 21.13 -2.83
N ALA A 166 6.98 20.45 -3.82
CA ALA A 166 8.41 20.30 -3.96
C ALA A 166 9.12 21.66 -4.09
N GLN A 167 8.55 22.59 -4.87
CA GLN A 167 9.04 23.96 -5.00
C GLN A 167 8.99 24.72 -3.67
N HIS A 168 7.89 24.57 -2.92
CA HIS A 168 7.77 25.16 -1.60
C HIS A 168 8.83 24.60 -0.63
N LEU A 169 9.02 23.28 -0.61
CA LEU A 169 10.06 22.64 0.20
C LEU A 169 11.46 23.15 -0.16
N ALA A 170 11.77 23.32 -1.45
CA ALA A 170 13.07 23.84 -1.89
C ALA A 170 13.41 25.22 -1.29
N SER A 171 12.41 26.05 -1.01
CA SER A 171 12.60 27.37 -0.35
C SER A 171 12.79 27.31 1.17
N LEU A 172 12.54 26.14 1.79
CA LEU A 172 12.55 25.98 3.25
C LEU A 172 13.73 25.14 3.74
N VAL A 173 14.09 24.09 2.99
CA VAL A 173 15.04 23.08 3.45
C VAL A 173 16.46 23.62 3.60
N SER A 174 17.18 23.05 4.57
CA SER A 174 18.62 23.21 4.71
C SER A 174 19.30 21.85 4.72
N TYR A 175 20.52 21.81 4.18
CA TYR A 175 21.38 20.63 4.16
C TYR A 175 22.45 20.80 5.22
N ARG A 176 22.90 19.70 5.81
CA ARG A 176 23.96 19.73 6.82
C ARG A 176 25.28 20.12 6.15
N ASN A 177 25.55 19.59 4.94
CA ASN A 177 26.74 19.87 4.15
C ASN A 177 26.41 20.10 2.66
N ASP A 178 27.34 20.69 1.91
CA ASP A 178 27.19 20.91 0.44
C ASP A 178 27.12 19.61 -0.37
N ASN A 179 27.66 18.51 0.16
CA ASN A 179 27.60 17.19 -0.48
C ASN A 179 26.36 16.38 -0.13
N ASP A 180 25.54 16.85 0.82
CA ASP A 180 24.34 16.13 1.24
C ASP A 180 23.20 16.38 0.28
N THR A 181 22.53 15.32 -0.11
CA THR A 181 21.37 15.32 -1.02
C THR A 181 20.04 15.20 -0.27
N ILE A 182 20.10 14.79 1.01
CA ILE A 182 18.93 14.62 1.89
C ILE A 182 18.86 15.83 2.83
N PRO A 183 17.72 16.54 2.89
CA PRO A 183 17.57 17.71 3.76
C PRO A 183 17.52 17.32 5.24
N SER A 184 17.86 18.28 6.11
CA SER A 184 17.77 18.10 7.56
C SER A 184 16.31 17.89 7.99
N ALA A 185 16.04 16.76 8.64
CA ALA A 185 14.68 16.41 9.04
C ALA A 185 14.04 17.43 10.00
N GLU A 186 14.83 18.14 10.80
CA GLU A 186 14.34 19.17 11.74
C GLU A 186 13.51 20.27 11.04
N VAL A 187 13.84 20.59 9.78
CA VAL A 187 13.14 21.63 9.01
C VAL A 187 11.81 21.13 8.42
N LEU A 188 11.57 19.81 8.48
CA LEU A 188 10.38 19.13 7.96
C LEU A 188 9.41 18.72 9.07
N ASP A 189 9.44 19.39 10.24
CA ASP A 189 8.62 19.08 11.43
C ASP A 189 7.10 19.11 11.19
N ARG A 190 6.67 19.79 10.12
CA ARG A 190 5.27 19.97 9.76
C ARG A 190 5.07 19.95 8.25
N ILE A 191 3.92 19.46 7.83
CA ILE A 191 3.42 19.57 6.47
C ILE A 191 2.62 20.87 6.36
N ILE A 192 3.10 21.81 5.53
CA ILE A 192 2.33 23.02 5.21
C ILE A 192 1.19 22.65 4.24
N LEU A 193 -0.03 23.05 4.57
CA LEU A 193 -1.18 22.88 3.69
C LEU A 193 -1.19 24.01 2.67
N LEU A 194 -1.26 23.65 1.39
CA LEU A 194 -1.23 24.59 0.27
C LEU A 194 -2.61 24.64 -0.38
N LYS A 195 -3.08 25.85 -0.67
CA LYS A 195 -4.26 26.07 -1.52
C LYS A 195 -3.92 25.77 -2.98
N ALA A 196 -4.95 25.74 -3.83
CA ALA A 196 -4.78 25.59 -5.28
C ALA A 196 -3.91 26.70 -5.92
N ASP A 197 -3.80 27.87 -5.30
CA ASP A 197 -2.91 28.97 -5.72
C ASP A 197 -1.49 28.87 -5.12
N GLY A 198 -1.16 27.77 -4.45
CA GLY A 198 0.14 27.52 -3.83
C GLY A 198 0.36 28.25 -2.50
N LYS A 199 -0.63 29.01 -2.00
CA LYS A 199 -0.47 29.75 -0.75
C LYS A 199 -0.69 28.86 0.48
N PRO A 200 0.12 29.02 1.54
CA PRO A 200 -0.11 28.36 2.81
C PRO A 200 -1.49 28.70 3.41
N CYS A 201 -2.21 27.70 3.91
CA CYS A 201 -3.51 27.87 4.58
C CYS A 201 -3.62 27.17 5.94
N GLY A 202 -2.58 26.46 6.36
CA GLY A 202 -2.53 25.74 7.61
C GLY A 202 -1.34 24.80 7.65
N SER A 203 -1.24 23.98 8.68
CA SER A 203 -0.19 22.97 8.80
C SER A 203 -0.66 21.75 9.59
N VAL A 204 0.00 20.63 9.35
CA VAL A 204 -0.15 19.39 10.13
C VAL A 204 1.21 19.05 10.74
N ASN A 205 1.27 18.84 12.06
CA ASN A 205 2.52 18.59 12.79
C ASN A 205 2.95 17.12 12.65
N ILE A 206 3.50 16.79 11.48
CA ILE A 206 4.00 15.46 11.11
C ILE A 206 5.26 15.63 10.30
N ASN A 207 6.25 14.78 10.57
CA ASN A 207 7.49 14.74 9.82
C ASN A 207 7.60 13.43 9.06
N VAL A 208 7.16 13.40 7.80
CA VAL A 208 7.14 12.17 7.00
C VAL A 208 8.50 11.49 6.87
N LEU A 209 9.59 12.26 6.99
CA LEU A 209 10.96 11.76 6.94
C LEU A 209 11.39 11.17 8.30
N ALA A 210 11.30 11.95 9.37
CA ALA A 210 11.73 11.50 10.70
C ALA A 210 10.83 10.42 11.30
N ASP A 211 9.54 10.40 10.95
CA ASP A 211 8.57 9.42 11.41
C ASP A 211 8.55 8.13 10.57
N GLU A 212 9.44 7.97 9.60
CA GLU A 212 9.54 6.77 8.74
C GLU A 212 8.23 6.44 8.00
N TYR A 213 7.48 7.46 7.57
CA TYR A 213 6.31 7.21 6.73
C TYR A 213 6.75 6.68 5.37
N TRP A 214 6.05 5.66 4.88
CA TRP A 214 6.19 5.10 3.52
C TRP A 214 7.58 4.57 3.15
N ASP A 215 8.47 4.37 4.14
CA ASP A 215 9.87 3.99 3.89
C ASP A 215 10.58 4.97 2.93
N VAL A 216 10.33 6.28 3.10
CA VAL A 216 10.84 7.34 2.21
C VAL A 216 12.37 7.25 2.05
N PHE A 217 13.11 6.91 3.11
CA PHE A 217 14.57 6.80 3.06
C PHE A 217 15.06 5.80 2.00
N ALA A 218 14.35 4.69 1.79
CA ALA A 218 14.71 3.71 0.77
C ALA A 218 14.57 4.26 -0.67
N ALA A 219 13.79 5.32 -0.86
CA ALA A 219 13.56 5.96 -2.16
C ALA A 219 14.47 7.18 -2.42
N LEU A 220 15.24 7.64 -1.43
CA LEU A 220 16.10 8.81 -1.56
C LEU A 220 17.46 8.46 -2.20
N LEU A 221 17.97 9.40 -2.97
CA LEU A 221 19.27 9.32 -3.63
C LEU A 221 20.37 9.89 -2.72
N ASN A 222 21.43 9.12 -2.49
CA ASN A 222 22.68 9.57 -1.87
C ASN A 222 23.68 10.04 -2.94
#